data_AF-A0ABD0RXQ0-F1
#
_entry.id   AF-A0ABD0RXQ0-F1
#
_cell.length_a   1.000
_cell.length_b   1.000
_cell.length_c   1.000
_cell.angle_alpha   90.00
_cell.angle_beta   90.00
_cell.angle_gamma   90.00
#
_symmetry.space_group_name_H-M   'P 1'
#
loop_
_entity.id
_entity.type
_entity.pdbx_description
1 polymer ?
#
loop_
_entity_poly.entity_id
_entity_poly.type
_entity_poly.pdbx_seq_one_letter_code
_entity_poly.pdbx_strand_id
1 'polypeptide(L)' 'EVLDRAQALACDGDQLIEASHYAVDSILPKCSELRAVCEEISGVLKAKKAYLLKAMELYQSLEK' A
#
# COMPACT_ATOMS: atom_id res chain seq x y z
N GLU A 1 8.49 -3.26 -5.02
CA GLU A 1 9.57 -3.54 -4.04
C GLU A 1 9.22 -3.07 -2.62
N VAL A 2 9.03 -1.76 -2.35
CA VAL A 2 8.77 -1.28 -0.98
C VAL A 2 7.39 -1.68 -0.45
N LEU A 3 6.32 -1.51 -1.24
CA LEU A 3 4.97 -1.92 -0.85
C LEU A 3 4.87 -3.45 -0.68
N ASP A 4 5.48 -4.21 -1.58
CA ASP A 4 5.51 -5.67 -1.50
C ASP A 4 6.24 -6.14 -0.24
N ARG A 5 7.37 -5.50 0.10
CA ARG A 5 8.11 -5.77 1.34
C ARG A 5 7.29 -5.41 2.58
N ALA A 6 6.58 -4.29 2.57
CA ALA A 6 5.72 -3.89 3.67
C ALA A 6 4.57 -4.89 3.88
N GLN A 7 3.98 -5.37 2.79
CA GLN A 7 2.94 -6.39 2.85
C GLN A 7 3.48 -7.73 3.35
N ALA A 8 4.67 -8.15 2.89
CA ALA A 8 5.33 -9.35 3.40
C ALA A 8 5.58 -9.27 4.92
N LEU A 9 6.11 -8.13 5.41
CA LEU A 9 6.33 -7.91 6.85
C LEU A 9 5.02 -7.93 7.66
N ALA A 10 3.93 -7.37 7.10
CA ALA A 10 2.63 -7.43 7.75
C ALA A 10 2.12 -8.88 7.86
N CYS A 11 2.33 -9.70 6.82
CA CYS A 11 1.99 -11.13 6.82
C CYS A 11 2.85 -11.94 7.81
N ASP A 12 4.15 -11.66 7.89
CA ASP A 12 5.02 -12.29 8.90
C ASP A 12 4.53 -11.95 10.32
N GLY A 13 4.09 -10.69 10.53
CA GLY A 13 3.48 -10.27 11.78
C GLY A 13 2.17 -10.99 12.10
N ASP A 14 1.32 -11.25 11.10
CA ASP A 14 0.09 -12.03 11.29
C ASP A 14 0.40 -13.45 11.76
N GLN A 15 1.41 -14.11 11.17
CA GLN A 15 1.83 -15.45 11.58
C GLN A 15 2.31 -15.48 13.04
N LEU A 16 3.03 -14.44 13.47
CA LEU A 16 3.45 -14.31 14.88
C LEU A 16 2.25 -14.10 15.82
N ILE A 17 1.26 -13.31 15.40
CA ILE A 17 0.03 -13.09 16.18
C ILE A 17 -0.76 -14.41 16.29
N GLU A 18 -0.95 -15.14 15.19
CA GLU A 18 -1.61 -16.44 15.16
C GLU A 18 -0.91 -17.46 16.05
N ALA A 19 0.42 -17.42 16.09
CA ALA A 19 1.25 -18.26 16.96
C ALA A 19 1.22 -17.81 18.44
N SER A 20 0.39 -16.83 18.83
CA SER A 20 0.28 -16.30 20.19
C SER A 20 1.63 -15.82 20.75
N HIS A 21 2.43 -15.18 19.91
CA HIS A 21 3.74 -14.66 20.29
C HIS A 21 3.64 -13.66 21.45
N TYR A 22 4.64 -13.63 22.34
CA TYR A 22 4.61 -12.83 23.58
C TYR A 22 4.48 -11.31 23.37
N ALA A 23 4.66 -10.83 22.14
CA ALA A 23 4.66 -9.42 21.76
C ALA A 23 3.46 -9.01 20.90
N VAL A 24 2.35 -9.77 20.91
CA VAL A 24 1.13 -9.47 20.13
C VAL A 24 0.71 -8.01 20.26
N ASP A 25 0.67 -7.47 21.49
CA ASP A 25 0.27 -6.08 21.76
C ASP A 25 1.16 -5.03 21.06
N SER A 26 2.41 -5.38 20.76
CA SER A 26 3.35 -4.53 20.02
C SER A 26 3.34 -4.78 18.51
N ILE A 27 3.03 -6.00 18.07
CA ILE A 27 3.03 -6.40 16.66
C ILE A 27 1.76 -5.92 15.96
N LEU A 28 0.59 -6.18 16.57
CA LEU A 28 -0.72 -5.84 16.01
C LEU A 28 -0.85 -4.38 15.56
N PRO A 29 -0.52 -3.35 16.39
CA PRO A 29 -0.64 -1.96 15.95
C PRO A 29 0.30 -1.63 14.79
N LYS A 30 1.52 -2.17 14.76
CA LYS A 30 2.48 -1.93 13.68
C LYS A 30 2.04 -2.55 12.36
N CYS A 31 1.50 -3.77 12.38
CA CYS A 31 0.95 -4.40 11.18
C CYS A 31 -0.26 -3.61 10.65
N SER A 32 -1.14 -3.14 11.55
CA SER A 32 -2.29 -2.31 11.19
C SER A 32 -1.87 -0.98 10.54
N GLU A 33 -0.95 -0.26 11.18
CA GLU A 33 -0.42 1.01 10.66
C GLU A 33 0.28 0.82 9.31
N LEU A 34 1.12 -0.21 9.19
CA LEU A 34 1.84 -0.52 7.96
C LEU A 34 0.89 -0.79 6.79
N ARG A 35 -0.20 -1.54 7.01
CA ARG A 35 -1.24 -1.77 5.99
C ARG A 35 -1.96 -0.48 5.63
N ALA A 36 -2.37 0.32 6.60
CA ALA A 36 -3.06 1.58 6.37
C ALA A 36 -2.23 2.53 5.49
N VAL A 37 -0.95 2.69 5.80
CA VAL A 37 -0.03 3.52 4.99
C VAL A 37 0.15 2.94 3.58
N CYS A 38 0.25 1.62 3.43
CA CYS A 38 0.35 0.99 2.11
C CYS A 38 -0.90 1.19 1.25
N GLU A 39 -2.08 1.12 1.86
CA GLU A 39 -3.36 1.39 1.20
C GLU A 39 -3.47 2.84 0.77
N GLU A 40 -3.09 3.79 1.63
CA GLU A 40 -3.06 5.22 1.32
C GLU A 40 -2.13 5.52 0.13
N ILE A 41 -0.88 5.04 0.17
CA ILE A 41 0.09 5.22 -0.91
C ILE A 41 -0.44 4.62 -2.21
N SER A 42 -1.01 3.41 -2.15
CA SER A 42 -1.60 2.75 -3.31
C SER A 42 -2.76 3.55 -3.90
N GLY A 43 -3.62 4.14 -3.05
CA GLY A 43 -4.70 5.02 -3.45
C GLY A 43 -4.20 6.27 -4.16
N VAL A 44 -3.22 6.96 -3.56
CA VAL A 44 -2.61 8.17 -4.13
C VAL A 44 -1.95 7.87 -5.48
N LEU A 45 -1.23 6.77 -5.61
CA LEU A 45 -0.57 6.38 -6.87
C LEU A 45 -1.59 6.05 -7.96
N LYS A 46 -2.68 5.33 -7.62
CA LYS A 46 -3.77 5.06 -8.56
C LYS A 46 -4.42 6.36 -9.05
N ALA A 47 -4.70 7.30 -8.14
CA ALA A 47 -5.26 8.60 -8.50
C ALA A 47 -4.32 9.39 -9.42
N LYS A 48 -3.03 9.48 -9.08
CA LYS A 48 -2.02 10.14 -9.92
C LYS A 48 -1.93 9.51 -11.31
N LYS A 49 -1.93 8.17 -11.40
CA LYS A 49 -1.95 7.46 -12.68
C LYS A 49 -3.17 7.82 -13.52
N ALA A 50 -4.37 7.87 -12.91
CA ALA A 50 -5.59 8.25 -13.61
C ALA A 50 -5.52 9.70 -14.15
N TYR A 51 -4.99 10.64 -13.37
CA TYR A 51 -4.78 12.01 -13.83
C TYR A 51 -3.79 12.10 -15.00
N LEU A 52 -2.68 11.35 -14.94
CA LEU A 52 -1.70 11.32 -16.02
C LEU A 52 -2.29 10.75 -17.31
N LEU A 53 -3.04 9.65 -17.23
CA LEU A 53 -3.72 9.08 -18.40
C LEU A 53 -4.68 10.08 -19.03
N LYS A 54 -5.49 10.77 -18.21
CA LYS A 54 -6.41 11.81 -18.70
C LYS A 54 -5.67 12.98 -19.36
N ALA A 55 -4.54 13.40 -18.80
CA ALA A 55 -3.72 14.45 -19.40
C ALA A 55 -3.12 14.02 -20.76
N MET A 56 -2.68 12.77 -20.87
CA MET A 56 -2.18 12.20 -22.13
C MET A 56 -3.28 12.11 -23.19
N GLU A 57 -4.48 11.65 -22.83
CA GLU A 57 -5.63 11.59 -23.74
C GLU A 57 -5.99 12.98 -24.28
N LEU A 58 -6.00 14.00 -23.41
CA LEU A 58 -6.24 15.39 -23.82
C LEU A 58 -5.15 15.88 -24.77
N TYR A 59 -3.88 15.66 -24.43
CA TYR A 59 -2.74 16.06 -25.27
C TYR A 59 -2.84 15.45 -26.67
N GLN A 60 -3.08 14.13 -26.78
CA GLN A 60 -3.27 13.44 -28.06
C GLN A 60 -4.47 13.94 -28.85
N SER A 61 -5.50 14.47 -28.17
CA SER A 61 -6.67 15.04 -28.82
C SER A 61 -6.42 16.44 -29.37
N LEU A 62 -5.45 17.18 -28.80
CA LEU A 62 -5.03 18.51 -29.26
C LEU A 62 -3.97 18.46 -30.36
N GLU A 63 -3.20 17.37 -30.47
CA GLU A 63 -2.24 17.15 -31.57
C GLU A 63 -2.88 16.67 -32.87
N LYS A 64 -4.19 16.40 -32.88
CA LYS A 64 -4.99 16.01 -34.06
C LYS A 64 -5.75 17.20 -34.61
#